data_AF-A0A4Q1AG79-F1
#
_entry.id   AF-A0A4Q1AG79-F1
#
_cell.length_a   1.000
_cell.length_b   1.000
_cell.length_c   1.000
_cell.angle_alpha   90.00
_cell.angle_beta   90.00
_cell.angle_gamma   90.00
#
_symmetry.space_group_name_H-M   'P 1'
#
loop_
_entity.id
_entity.type
_entity.pdbx_description
1 polymer ?
#
loop_
_entity_poly.entity_id
_entity_poly.type
_entity_poly.pdbx_seq_one_letter_code
_entity_poly.pdbx_strand_id
1 'polypeptide(L)'
;MRKVFLLLFVIVSVTFATTTKEEKVQDRINNLEKPLYNPFVENYILHEIKQLREENRNLKVELHETLAKKEITMSNNVVNYATSTINNMFYIIAAATSLLVIVGWTSIKDTNEKVKNMIDEKTSKIIEEYEERLLNFERDLENRSKQVKRNQHEIEVTNTIHSLWLRSSQESTPAGKVEIYDEILNIRPDEVEALTYKADAVLDMGEANWALNLTNQALEIDNSYANAYYQRSKIYAVLGQEENAILDLEKAIDLNEQYVEEIENDEEFETLLSNEKVQDILKLKATV
;
A
#
# COMPACT_ATOMS: atom_id res chain seq x y z
N MET A 1 -74.84 -82.90 -20.17
CA MET A 1 -76.24 -82.80 -19.70
C MET A 1 -76.72 -84.11 -19.04
N ARG A 2 -76.11 -84.50 -17.91
CA ARG A 2 -76.57 -85.65 -17.09
C ARG A 2 -76.58 -85.32 -15.59
N LYS A 3 -76.16 -84.09 -15.24
CA LYS A 3 -76.10 -83.53 -13.88
C LYS A 3 -77.39 -82.86 -13.41
N VAL A 4 -78.39 -82.68 -14.28
CA VAL A 4 -79.67 -82.05 -13.91
C VAL A 4 -80.73 -83.11 -13.56
N PHE A 5 -80.65 -84.31 -14.14
CA PHE A 5 -81.68 -85.34 -13.99
C PHE A 5 -81.56 -86.17 -12.70
N LEU A 6 -80.33 -86.40 -12.19
CA LEU A 6 -80.10 -87.11 -10.92
C LEU A 6 -80.42 -86.24 -9.70
N LEU A 7 -80.25 -84.92 -9.83
CA LEU A 7 -80.56 -83.96 -8.77
C LEU A 7 -82.08 -83.80 -8.57
N LEU A 8 -82.88 -84.02 -9.62
CA LEU A 8 -84.34 -83.98 -9.51
C LEU A 8 -84.93 -85.22 -8.82
N PHE A 9 -84.29 -86.39 -8.93
CA PHE A 9 -84.83 -87.64 -8.36
C PHE A 9 -84.61 -87.76 -6.85
N VAL A 10 -83.51 -87.20 -6.31
CA VAL A 10 -83.28 -87.19 -4.86
C VAL A 10 -84.25 -86.26 -4.14
N ILE A 11 -84.62 -85.14 -4.78
CA ILE A 11 -85.55 -84.16 -4.20
C ILE A 11 -86.98 -84.72 -4.07
N VAL A 12 -87.38 -85.66 -4.94
CA VAL A 12 -88.70 -86.31 -4.88
C VAL A 12 -88.77 -87.41 -3.79
N SER A 13 -87.67 -88.08 -3.47
CA SER A 13 -87.66 -89.07 -2.37
C SER A 13 -87.62 -88.45 -0.96
N VAL A 14 -87.07 -87.24 -0.81
CA VAL A 14 -87.03 -86.56 0.49
C VAL A 14 -88.39 -85.91 0.81
N THR A 15 -89.10 -85.43 -0.20
CA THR A 15 -90.44 -84.81 -0.02
C THR A 15 -91.53 -85.81 0.36
N PHE A 16 -91.37 -87.11 0.08
CA PHE A 16 -92.30 -88.15 0.55
C PHE A 16 -92.00 -88.66 1.98
N ALA A 17 -90.78 -88.41 2.50
CA ALA A 17 -90.41 -88.73 3.88
C ALA A 17 -90.81 -87.65 4.89
N THR A 18 -91.01 -86.39 4.44
CA THR A 18 -91.42 -85.28 5.31
C THR A 18 -92.93 -85.25 5.54
N THR A 19 -93.74 -85.60 4.54
CA THR A 19 -95.22 -85.59 4.65
C THR A 19 -95.75 -86.58 5.69
N THR A 20 -95.16 -87.76 5.80
CA THR A 20 -95.56 -88.76 6.83
C THR A 20 -95.15 -88.38 8.26
N LYS A 21 -94.23 -87.42 8.43
CA LYS A 21 -93.76 -86.94 9.74
C LYS A 21 -94.53 -85.71 10.19
N GLU A 22 -94.86 -84.79 9.29
CA GLU A 22 -95.66 -83.60 9.59
C GLU A 22 -97.13 -83.94 9.89
N GLU A 23 -97.74 -84.88 9.17
CA GLU A 23 -99.14 -85.31 9.45
C GLU A 23 -99.25 -85.99 10.84
N LYS A 24 -98.23 -86.76 11.25
CA LYS A 24 -98.12 -87.34 12.60
C LYS A 24 -97.81 -86.33 13.71
N VAL A 25 -97.20 -85.19 13.37
CA VAL A 25 -96.93 -84.10 14.32
C VAL A 25 -98.18 -83.24 14.49
N GLN A 26 -98.93 -82.99 13.43
CA GLN A 26 -100.15 -82.18 13.48
C GLN A 26 -101.31 -82.88 14.22
N ASP A 27 -101.49 -84.19 14.03
CA ASP A 27 -102.45 -84.99 14.81
C ASP A 27 -102.08 -85.07 16.31
N ARG A 28 -100.79 -84.99 16.65
CA ARG A 28 -100.35 -84.87 18.06
C ARG A 28 -100.61 -83.48 18.63
N ILE A 29 -100.59 -82.43 17.81
CA ILE A 29 -100.81 -81.05 18.26
C ILE A 29 -102.29 -80.80 18.57
N ASN A 30 -103.21 -81.37 17.78
CA ASN A 30 -104.66 -81.12 17.94
C ASN A 30 -105.32 -81.89 19.09
N ASN A 31 -104.66 -82.92 19.66
CA ASN A 31 -105.13 -83.72 20.79
C ASN A 31 -104.36 -83.47 22.11
N LEU A 32 -103.75 -82.28 22.27
CA LEU A 32 -103.02 -81.91 23.51
C LEU A 32 -103.91 -81.14 24.49
N GLU A 33 -104.27 -81.79 25.60
CA GLU A 33 -105.07 -81.21 26.71
C GLU A 33 -104.25 -80.34 27.71
N LYS A 34 -102.91 -80.26 27.61
CA LYS A 34 -102.03 -79.37 28.41
C LYS A 34 -100.74 -78.97 27.67
N PRO A 35 -100.18 -77.77 27.90
CA PRO A 35 -98.99 -77.28 27.22
C PRO A 35 -97.77 -78.18 27.47
N LEU A 36 -96.97 -78.40 26.43
CA LEU A 36 -95.77 -79.25 26.39
C LEU A 36 -94.60 -78.77 27.29
N TYR A 37 -94.78 -77.71 28.08
CA TYR A 37 -93.75 -77.15 28.95
C TYR A 37 -94.27 -76.93 30.38
N ASN A 38 -93.43 -77.23 31.37
CA ASN A 38 -93.69 -77.14 32.80
C ASN A 38 -93.00 -75.86 33.35
N PRO A 39 -93.57 -75.10 34.33
CA PRO A 39 -92.94 -73.91 34.94
C PRO A 39 -91.46 -74.02 35.31
N PHE A 40 -90.97 -75.24 35.58
CA PHE A 40 -89.55 -75.51 35.81
C PHE A 40 -88.66 -75.20 34.58
N VAL A 41 -89.12 -75.53 33.37
CA VAL A 41 -88.35 -75.34 32.12
C VAL A 41 -88.25 -73.87 31.76
N GLU A 42 -89.30 -73.08 32.01
CA GLU A 42 -89.31 -71.64 31.80
C GLU A 42 -88.30 -70.93 32.70
N ASN A 43 -88.29 -71.23 34.00
CA ASN A 43 -87.32 -70.68 34.93
C ASN A 43 -85.88 -71.07 34.59
N TYR A 44 -85.65 -72.32 34.17
CA TYR A 44 -84.32 -72.77 33.72
C TYR A 44 -83.82 -71.96 32.52
N ILE A 45 -84.65 -71.82 31.48
CA ILE A 45 -84.31 -71.02 30.29
C ILE A 45 -84.08 -69.55 30.66
N LEU A 46 -84.89 -68.98 31.55
CA LEU A 46 -84.73 -67.60 32.01
C LEU A 46 -83.41 -67.40 32.77
N HIS A 47 -83.05 -68.34 33.65
CA HIS A 47 -81.78 -68.33 34.38
C HIS A 47 -80.58 -68.47 33.43
N GLU A 48 -80.65 -69.38 32.46
CA GLU A 48 -79.61 -69.57 31.45
C GLU A 48 -79.43 -68.30 30.60
N ILE A 49 -80.52 -67.67 30.15
CA ILE A 49 -80.47 -66.40 29.41
C ILE A 49 -79.90 -65.27 30.27
N LYS A 50 -80.27 -65.22 31.56
CA LYS A 50 -79.75 -64.22 32.49
C LYS A 50 -78.26 -64.41 32.71
N GLN A 51 -77.81 -65.65 32.91
CA GLN A 51 -76.40 -66.01 33.02
C GLN A 51 -75.64 -65.65 31.74
N LEU A 52 -76.16 -66.04 30.56
CA LEU A 52 -75.57 -65.69 29.27
C LEU A 52 -75.47 -64.17 29.06
N ARG A 53 -76.46 -63.40 29.52
CA ARG A 53 -76.42 -61.93 29.46
C ARG A 53 -75.36 -61.36 30.40
N GLU A 54 -75.20 -61.95 31.57
CA GLU A 54 -74.20 -61.56 32.57
C GLU A 54 -72.78 -61.92 32.12
N GLU A 55 -72.57 -63.11 31.58
CA GLU A 55 -71.33 -63.53 30.92
C GLU A 55 -70.99 -62.63 29.73
N ASN A 56 -71.95 -62.32 28.85
CA ASN A 56 -71.74 -61.37 27.74
C ASN A 56 -71.38 -59.97 28.24
N ARG A 57 -72.00 -59.50 29.32
CA ARG A 57 -71.68 -58.21 29.93
C ARG A 57 -70.26 -58.22 30.48
N ASN A 58 -69.86 -59.27 31.20
CA ASN A 58 -68.53 -59.39 31.78
C ASN A 58 -67.45 -59.50 30.69
N LEU A 59 -67.69 -60.32 29.66
CA LEU A 59 -66.82 -60.41 28.48
C LEU A 59 -66.65 -59.05 27.80
N LYS A 60 -67.73 -58.28 27.67
CA LYS A 60 -67.68 -56.93 27.09
C LYS A 60 -66.86 -55.98 27.97
N VAL A 61 -66.99 -56.04 29.29
CA VAL A 61 -66.19 -55.24 30.23
C VAL A 61 -64.71 -55.61 30.15
N GLU A 62 -64.38 -56.90 30.18
CA GLU A 62 -63.00 -57.40 30.07
C GLU A 62 -62.36 -57.03 28.72
N LEU A 63 -63.13 -57.13 27.63
CA LEU A 63 -62.70 -56.71 26.31
C LEU A 63 -62.39 -55.21 26.29
N HIS A 64 -63.28 -54.37 26.83
CA HIS A 64 -63.05 -52.92 26.91
C HIS A 64 -61.84 -52.59 27.78
N GLU A 65 -61.67 -53.26 28.93
CA GLU A 65 -60.53 -53.05 29.81
C GLU A 65 -59.21 -53.45 29.13
N THR A 66 -59.19 -54.60 28.44
CA THR A 66 -58.02 -55.09 27.70
C THR A 66 -57.68 -54.18 26.53
N LEU A 67 -58.70 -53.72 25.77
CA LEU A 67 -58.52 -52.78 24.68
C LEU A 67 -57.98 -51.44 25.18
N ALA A 68 -58.54 -50.90 26.27
CA ALA A 68 -58.05 -49.67 26.89
C ALA A 68 -56.61 -49.81 27.40
N LYS A 69 -56.28 -50.91 28.09
CA LYS A 69 -54.90 -51.21 28.53
C LYS A 69 -53.94 -51.33 27.35
N LYS A 70 -54.34 -52.02 26.28
CA LYS A 70 -53.55 -52.16 25.05
C LYS A 70 -53.35 -50.81 24.37
N GLU A 71 -54.39 -49.99 24.26
CA GLU A 71 -54.33 -48.64 23.69
C GLU A 71 -53.39 -47.73 24.49
N ILE A 72 -53.50 -47.72 25.83
CA ILE A 72 -52.58 -46.99 26.71
C ILE A 72 -51.13 -47.48 26.50
N THR A 73 -50.93 -48.80 26.42
CA THR A 73 -49.58 -49.37 26.22
C THR A 73 -49.01 -49.00 24.85
N MET A 74 -49.82 -49.07 23.78
CA MET A 74 -49.41 -48.65 22.44
C MET A 74 -49.08 -47.15 22.42
N SER A 75 -49.91 -46.31 23.04
CA SER A 75 -49.69 -44.87 23.14
C SER A 75 -48.40 -44.55 23.89
N ASN A 76 -48.15 -45.19 25.04
CA ASN A 76 -46.90 -45.05 25.79
C ASN A 76 -45.67 -45.49 24.99
N ASN A 77 -45.76 -46.60 24.25
CA ASN A 77 -44.65 -47.06 23.40
C ASN A 77 -44.35 -46.08 22.27
N VAL A 78 -45.39 -45.52 21.63
CA VAL A 78 -45.24 -44.48 20.59
C VAL A 78 -44.61 -43.22 21.17
N VAL A 79 -45.07 -42.76 22.34
CA VAL A 79 -44.49 -41.59 23.04
C VAL A 79 -43.03 -41.85 23.44
N ASN A 80 -42.72 -43.01 23.99
CA ASN A 80 -41.34 -43.36 24.38
C ASN A 80 -40.40 -43.44 23.16
N TYR A 81 -40.87 -44.02 22.05
CA TYR A 81 -40.12 -44.07 20.80
C TYR A 81 -39.87 -42.66 20.24
N ALA A 82 -40.90 -41.80 20.25
CA ALA A 82 -40.78 -40.41 19.83
C ALA A 82 -39.78 -39.65 20.71
N THR A 83 -39.89 -39.76 22.03
CA THR A 83 -38.96 -39.13 23.00
C THR A 83 -37.52 -39.64 22.82
N SER A 84 -37.30 -40.94 22.65
CA SER A 84 -35.97 -41.50 22.42
C SER A 84 -35.37 -41.02 21.10
N THR A 85 -36.17 -40.97 20.03
CA THR A 85 -35.73 -40.45 18.72
C THR A 85 -35.34 -38.99 18.82
N ILE A 86 -36.17 -38.17 19.47
CA ILE A 86 -35.91 -36.74 19.72
C ILE A 86 -34.61 -36.58 20.54
N ASN A 87 -34.43 -37.33 21.63
CA ASN A 87 -33.21 -37.28 22.44
C ASN A 87 -31.96 -37.69 21.64
N ASN A 88 -32.04 -38.73 20.82
CA ASN A 88 -30.94 -39.13 19.95
C ASN A 88 -30.59 -38.05 18.92
N MET A 89 -31.58 -37.37 18.34
CA MET A 89 -31.33 -36.21 17.48
C MET A 89 -30.65 -35.07 18.25
N PHE A 90 -31.06 -34.79 19.49
CA PHE A 90 -30.38 -33.80 20.34
C PHE A 90 -28.93 -34.17 20.63
N TYR A 91 -28.61 -35.43 20.91
CA TYR A 91 -27.22 -35.86 21.12
C TYR A 91 -26.37 -35.71 19.86
N ILE A 92 -26.91 -36.04 18.68
CA ILE A 92 -26.21 -35.84 17.41
C ILE A 92 -25.94 -34.35 17.15
N ILE A 93 -26.94 -33.49 17.37
CA ILE A 93 -26.79 -32.04 17.22
C ILE A 93 -25.75 -31.51 18.21
N ALA A 94 -25.80 -31.93 19.47
CA ALA A 94 -24.84 -31.52 20.50
C ALA A 94 -23.40 -31.97 20.16
N ALA A 95 -23.23 -33.19 19.62
CA ALA A 95 -21.94 -33.67 19.17
C ALA A 95 -21.42 -32.84 17.98
N ALA A 96 -22.28 -32.53 17.00
CA ALA A 96 -21.93 -31.72 15.85
C ALA A 96 -21.57 -30.27 16.24
N THR A 97 -22.33 -29.64 17.14
CA THR A 97 -22.04 -28.28 17.63
C THR A 97 -20.74 -28.24 18.44
N SER A 98 -20.50 -29.22 19.30
CA SER A 98 -19.23 -29.33 20.05
C SER A 98 -18.03 -29.43 19.11
N LEU A 99 -18.16 -30.23 18.05
CA LEU A 99 -17.10 -30.38 17.05
C LEU A 99 -16.87 -29.08 16.26
N LEU A 100 -17.94 -28.39 15.86
CA LEU A 100 -17.85 -27.08 15.19
C LEU A 100 -17.17 -26.02 16.06
N VAL A 101 -17.42 -26.01 17.38
CA VAL A 101 -16.76 -25.07 18.29
C VAL A 101 -15.26 -25.33 18.38
N ILE A 102 -14.84 -26.60 18.46
CA ILE A 102 -13.41 -26.96 18.52
C ILE A 102 -12.70 -26.57 17.22
N VAL A 103 -13.29 -26.89 16.07
CA VAL A 103 -12.74 -26.52 14.75
C VAL A 103 -12.75 -25.00 14.57
N GLY A 104 -13.82 -24.33 14.97
CA GLY A 104 -13.93 -22.87 14.92
C GLY A 104 -12.87 -22.19 15.78
N TRP A 105 -12.65 -22.67 17.01
CA TRP A 105 -11.64 -22.11 17.92
C TRP A 105 -10.22 -22.26 17.40
N THR A 106 -9.87 -23.44 16.88
CA THR A 106 -8.55 -23.68 16.27
C THR A 106 -8.34 -22.80 15.03
N SER A 107 -9.34 -22.71 14.15
CA SER A 107 -9.29 -21.82 13.00
C SER A 107 -9.12 -20.34 13.39
N ILE A 108 -9.86 -19.86 14.41
CA ILE A 108 -9.74 -18.47 14.87
C ILE A 108 -8.34 -18.22 15.44
N LYS A 109 -7.83 -19.14 16.26
CA LYS A 109 -6.47 -19.05 16.82
C LYS A 109 -5.42 -18.97 15.69
N ASP A 110 -5.51 -19.87 14.71
CA ASP A 110 -4.59 -19.90 13.57
C ASP A 110 -4.67 -18.61 12.75
N THR A 111 -5.88 -18.07 12.54
CA THR A 111 -6.03 -16.77 11.85
C THR A 111 -5.41 -15.63 12.64
N ASN A 112 -5.58 -15.59 13.98
CA ASN A 112 -5.00 -14.56 14.82
C ASN A 112 -3.47 -14.62 14.81
N GLU A 113 -2.90 -15.82 14.83
CA GLU A 113 -1.45 -16.03 14.75
C GLU A 113 -0.88 -15.58 13.40
N LYS A 114 -1.55 -15.93 12.28
CA LYS A 114 -1.17 -15.44 10.95
C LYS A 114 -1.26 -13.92 10.84
N VAL A 115 -2.33 -13.32 11.36
CA VAL A 115 -2.50 -11.86 11.36
C VAL A 115 -1.38 -11.19 12.16
N LYS A 116 -1.06 -11.72 13.35
CA LYS A 116 0.04 -11.21 14.16
C LYS A 116 1.38 -11.28 13.42
N ASN A 117 1.71 -12.42 12.82
CA ASN A 117 2.95 -12.59 12.06
C ASN A 117 3.01 -11.64 10.85
N MET A 118 1.89 -11.41 10.16
CA MET A 118 1.82 -10.44 9.07
C MET A 118 2.01 -9.00 9.55
N ILE A 119 1.45 -8.66 10.72
CA ILE A 119 1.67 -7.36 11.35
C ILE A 119 3.16 -7.20 11.68
N ASP A 120 3.77 -8.19 12.35
CA ASP A 120 5.18 -8.15 12.74
C ASP A 120 6.11 -8.05 11.51
N GLU A 121 5.80 -8.77 10.43
CA GLU A 121 6.57 -8.67 9.18
C GLU A 121 6.42 -7.28 8.52
N LYS A 122 5.19 -6.75 8.46
CA LYS A 122 4.94 -5.43 7.87
C LYS A 122 5.55 -4.32 8.73
N THR A 123 5.47 -4.40 10.05
CA THR A 123 6.07 -3.41 10.94
C THR A 123 7.58 -3.44 10.82
N SER A 124 8.21 -4.62 10.77
CA SER A 124 9.65 -4.74 10.56
C SER A 124 10.09 -4.11 9.23
N LYS A 125 9.39 -4.41 8.13
CA LYS A 125 9.71 -3.83 6.81
C LYS A 125 9.57 -2.31 6.80
N ILE A 126 8.52 -1.80 7.44
CA ILE A 126 8.29 -0.36 7.56
C ILE A 126 9.40 0.29 8.40
N ILE A 127 9.79 -0.31 9.53
CA ILE A 127 10.87 0.19 10.38
C ILE A 127 12.18 0.24 9.58
N GLU A 128 12.53 -0.83 8.87
CA GLU A 128 13.74 -0.89 8.05
C GLU A 128 13.75 0.19 6.95
N GLU A 129 12.63 0.37 6.25
CA GLU A 129 12.49 1.43 5.24
C GLU A 129 12.63 2.83 5.86
N TYR A 130 12.05 3.07 7.02
CA TYR A 130 12.18 4.35 7.72
C TYR A 130 13.59 4.60 8.26
N GLU A 131 14.26 3.57 8.77
CA GLU A 131 15.66 3.65 9.21
C GLU A 131 16.57 4.00 8.02
N GLU A 132 16.41 3.33 6.87
CA GLU A 132 17.19 3.62 5.67
C GLU A 132 16.94 5.05 5.17
N ARG A 133 15.67 5.47 5.10
CA ARG A 133 15.31 6.85 4.71
C ARG A 133 15.87 7.89 5.67
N LEU A 134 15.86 7.62 6.97
CA LEU A 134 16.39 8.52 8.00
C LEU A 134 17.91 8.66 7.86
N LEU A 135 18.63 7.55 7.66
CA LEU A 135 20.08 7.56 7.45
C LEU A 135 20.46 8.33 6.18
N ASN A 136 19.72 8.12 5.08
CA ASN A 136 19.94 8.88 3.85
C ASN A 136 19.69 10.38 4.05
N PHE A 137 18.61 10.73 4.75
CA PHE A 137 18.29 12.12 5.07
C PHE A 137 19.34 12.78 5.96
N GLU A 138 19.85 12.07 6.98
CA GLU A 138 20.94 12.55 7.84
C GLU A 138 22.22 12.83 7.04
N ARG A 139 22.61 11.90 6.17
CA ARG A 139 23.77 12.08 5.28
C ARG A 139 23.60 13.27 4.34
N ASP A 140 22.40 13.45 3.78
CA ASP A 140 22.10 14.59 2.91
C ASP A 140 22.14 15.92 3.68
N LEU A 141 21.62 15.96 4.91
CA LEU A 141 21.70 17.13 5.77
C LEU A 141 23.14 17.47 6.13
N GLU A 142 23.97 16.48 6.46
CA GLU A 142 25.38 16.68 6.78
C GLU A 142 26.13 17.26 5.57
N ASN A 143 25.93 16.68 4.39
CA ASN A 143 26.53 17.16 3.15
C ASN A 143 26.10 18.58 2.81
N ARG A 144 24.81 18.89 2.94
CA ARG A 144 24.29 20.25 2.73
C ARG A 144 24.84 21.23 3.75
N SER A 145 24.93 20.85 5.02
CA SER A 145 25.51 21.69 6.08
C SER A 145 26.96 22.05 5.77
N LYS A 146 27.77 21.07 5.34
CA LYS A 146 29.15 21.30 4.89
C LYS A 146 29.22 22.26 3.71
N GLN A 147 28.34 22.11 2.71
CA GLN A 147 28.27 23.01 1.55
C GLN A 147 27.87 24.43 1.97
N VAL A 148 26.84 24.59 2.81
CA VAL A 148 26.42 25.90 3.31
C VAL A 148 27.56 26.59 4.05
N LYS A 149 28.30 25.86 4.89
CA LYS A 149 29.45 26.42 5.61
C LYS A 149 30.56 26.88 4.66
N ARG A 150 30.88 26.10 3.63
CA ARG A 150 31.86 26.49 2.60
C ARG A 150 31.39 27.71 1.81
N ASN A 151 30.15 27.67 1.32
CA ASN A 151 29.58 28.78 0.57
C ASN A 151 29.52 30.07 1.40
N GLN A 152 29.19 29.97 2.69
CA GLN A 152 29.21 31.11 3.59
C GLN A 152 30.62 31.69 3.71
N HIS A 153 31.64 30.85 3.88
CA HIS A 153 33.03 31.30 3.91
C HIS A 153 33.45 31.97 2.60
N GLU A 154 33.09 31.41 1.44
CA GLU A 154 33.37 32.00 0.12
C GLU A 154 32.66 33.35 -0.08
N ILE A 155 31.42 33.50 0.42
CA ILE A 155 30.70 34.77 0.40
C ILE A 155 31.40 35.80 1.29
N GLU A 156 31.86 35.41 2.47
CA GLU A 156 32.63 36.28 3.37
C GLU A 156 33.91 36.76 2.70
N VAL A 157 34.70 35.85 2.11
CA VAL A 157 35.93 36.17 1.37
C VAL A 157 35.66 37.10 0.17
N THR A 158 34.60 36.81 -0.60
CA THR A 158 34.23 37.64 -1.75
C THR A 158 33.79 39.04 -1.30
N ASN A 159 33.04 39.15 -0.21
CA ASN A 159 32.64 40.44 0.36
C ASN A 159 33.84 41.24 0.88
N THR A 160 34.80 40.57 1.52
CA THR A 160 36.03 41.25 1.99
C THR A 160 36.83 41.77 0.80
N ILE A 161 37.02 40.95 -0.24
CA ILE A 161 37.73 41.38 -1.47
C ILE A 161 36.98 42.53 -2.13
N HIS A 162 35.66 42.46 -2.24
CA HIS A 162 34.85 43.55 -2.79
C HIS A 162 35.00 44.86 -1.99
N SER A 163 35.04 44.78 -0.66
CA SER A 163 35.28 45.96 0.18
C SER A 163 36.67 46.56 -0.02
N LEU A 164 37.68 45.71 -0.28
CA LEU A 164 39.04 46.16 -0.61
C LEU A 164 39.09 46.83 -1.97
N TRP A 165 38.40 46.30 -2.98
CA TRP A 165 38.26 46.95 -4.30
C TRP A 165 37.60 48.33 -4.22
N LEU A 166 36.54 48.45 -3.42
CA LEU A 166 35.91 49.75 -3.18
C LEU A 166 36.87 50.73 -2.50
N ARG A 167 37.70 50.24 -1.56
CA ARG A 167 38.73 51.04 -0.90
C ARG A 167 39.81 51.49 -1.88
N SER A 168 40.32 50.59 -2.74
CA SER A 168 41.36 50.94 -3.72
C SER A 168 40.90 51.99 -4.73
N SER A 169 39.61 51.96 -5.10
CA SER A 169 39.00 52.96 -5.99
C SER A 169 38.87 54.35 -5.34
N GLN A 170 38.78 54.42 -4.01
CA GLN A 170 38.73 55.68 -3.27
C GLN A 170 40.12 56.20 -2.89
N GLU A 171 41.12 55.32 -2.88
CA GLU A 171 42.48 55.65 -2.49
C GLU A 171 43.14 56.53 -3.57
N SER A 172 43.57 57.73 -3.17
CA SER A 172 44.17 58.69 -4.13
C SER A 172 45.65 58.42 -4.38
N THR A 173 46.35 57.77 -3.44
CA THR A 173 47.80 57.55 -3.56
C THR A 173 48.11 56.21 -4.23
N PRO A 174 49.02 56.16 -5.21
CA PRO A 174 49.42 54.89 -5.83
C PRO A 174 49.98 53.88 -4.83
N ALA A 175 50.81 54.35 -3.88
CA ALA A 175 51.36 53.51 -2.81
C ALA A 175 50.26 52.88 -1.92
N GLY A 176 49.23 53.65 -1.56
CA GLY A 176 48.09 53.12 -0.82
C GLY A 176 47.30 52.08 -1.62
N LYS A 177 47.09 52.30 -2.92
CA LYS A 177 46.46 51.29 -3.80
C LYS A 177 47.25 49.98 -3.83
N VAL A 178 48.58 50.04 -3.90
CA VAL A 178 49.47 48.87 -3.88
C VAL A 178 49.29 48.06 -2.58
N GLU A 179 49.24 48.71 -1.42
CA GLU A 179 48.99 48.03 -0.14
C GLU A 179 47.63 47.31 -0.12
N ILE A 180 46.59 47.94 -0.68
CA ILE A 180 45.26 47.35 -0.78
C ILE A 180 45.25 46.14 -1.72
N TYR A 181 45.93 46.22 -2.86
CA TYR A 181 46.06 45.08 -3.76
C TYR A 181 46.88 43.94 -3.14
N ASP A 182 47.89 44.26 -2.32
CA ASP A 182 48.59 43.24 -1.53
C ASP A 182 47.68 42.54 -0.53
N GLU A 183 46.76 43.27 0.12
CA GLU A 183 45.73 42.64 0.95
C GLU A 183 44.83 41.70 0.14
N ILE A 184 44.40 42.09 -1.07
CA ILE A 184 43.59 41.23 -1.96
C ILE A 184 44.38 39.98 -2.36
N LEU A 185 45.64 40.13 -2.77
CA LEU A 185 46.51 39.03 -3.22
C LEU A 185 46.91 38.10 -2.08
N ASN A 186 46.95 38.57 -0.82
CA ASN A 186 47.12 37.71 0.34
C ASN A 186 45.90 36.79 0.57
N ILE A 187 44.70 37.21 0.16
CA ILE A 187 43.47 36.44 0.24
C ILE A 187 43.31 35.52 -0.98
N ARG A 188 43.54 36.05 -2.18
CA ARG A 188 43.53 35.32 -3.47
C ARG A 188 44.79 35.62 -4.27
N PRO A 189 45.85 34.81 -4.14
CA PRO A 189 47.12 35.02 -4.84
C PRO A 189 47.03 34.91 -6.36
N ASP A 190 45.99 34.25 -6.87
CA ASP A 190 45.71 33.99 -8.27
C ASP A 190 44.76 35.02 -8.91
N GLU A 191 44.43 36.10 -8.20
CA GLU A 191 43.56 37.16 -8.70
C GLU A 191 44.29 38.01 -9.74
N VAL A 192 44.13 37.64 -11.02
CA VAL A 192 44.77 38.30 -12.18
C VAL A 192 44.43 39.78 -12.23
N GLU A 193 43.17 40.13 -11.96
CA GLU A 193 42.70 41.51 -11.91
C GLU A 193 43.52 42.33 -10.91
N ALA A 194 43.67 41.84 -9.68
CA ALA A 194 44.46 42.52 -8.64
C ALA A 194 45.94 42.68 -9.03
N LEU A 195 46.56 41.69 -9.68
CA LEU A 195 47.94 41.80 -10.18
C LEU A 195 48.08 42.91 -11.23
N THR A 196 47.12 43.01 -12.16
CA THR A 196 47.15 44.03 -13.22
C THR A 196 46.92 45.44 -12.70
N TYR A 197 45.94 45.64 -11.81
CA TYR A 197 45.70 46.95 -11.20
C TYR A 197 46.82 47.36 -10.23
N LYS A 198 47.48 46.38 -9.60
CA LYS A 198 48.71 46.64 -8.85
C LYS A 198 49.83 47.09 -9.77
N ALA A 199 49.98 46.48 -10.95
CA ALA A 199 50.99 46.89 -11.91
C ALA A 199 50.79 48.33 -12.40
N ASP A 200 49.54 48.71 -12.68
CA ASP A 200 49.15 50.08 -13.04
C ASP A 200 49.53 51.08 -11.92
N ALA A 201 49.14 50.80 -10.66
CA ALA A 201 49.52 51.64 -9.52
C ALA A 201 51.04 51.70 -9.28
N VAL A 202 51.78 50.63 -9.59
CA VAL A 202 53.24 50.59 -9.50
C VAL A 202 53.90 51.39 -10.63
N LEU A 203 53.29 51.39 -11.83
CA LEU A 203 53.72 52.22 -12.95
C LEU A 203 53.55 53.71 -12.62
N ASP A 204 52.44 54.11 -12.00
CA ASP A 204 52.21 55.46 -11.48
C ASP A 204 53.28 55.91 -10.46
N MET A 205 53.89 54.95 -9.75
CA MET A 205 55.01 55.21 -8.83
C MET A 205 56.36 55.36 -9.55
N GLY A 206 56.42 55.10 -10.86
CA GLY A 206 57.63 55.13 -11.69
C GLY A 206 58.44 53.83 -11.68
N GLU A 207 57.93 52.77 -11.06
CA GLU A 207 58.64 51.49 -10.89
C GLU A 207 58.32 50.50 -12.02
N ALA A 208 58.58 50.91 -13.27
CA ALA A 208 58.17 50.18 -14.48
C ALA A 208 58.66 48.72 -14.55
N ASN A 209 59.87 48.42 -14.07
CA ASN A 209 60.38 47.03 -14.04
C ASN A 209 59.60 46.13 -13.07
N TRP A 210 59.10 46.69 -11.97
CA TRP A 210 58.27 45.94 -11.04
C TRP A 210 56.88 45.69 -11.63
N ALA A 211 56.28 46.72 -12.22
CA ALA A 211 55.02 46.61 -12.95
C ALA A 211 55.09 45.55 -14.06
N LEU A 212 56.22 45.48 -14.80
CA LEU A 212 56.43 44.47 -15.84
C LEU A 212 56.43 43.04 -15.27
N ASN A 213 57.04 42.83 -14.10
CA ASN A 213 57.01 41.53 -13.45
C ASN A 213 55.61 41.13 -12.98
N LEU A 214 54.80 42.09 -12.51
CA LEU A 214 53.43 41.85 -12.08
C LEU A 214 52.51 41.49 -13.26
N THR A 215 52.62 42.19 -14.39
CA THR A 215 51.86 41.86 -15.60
C THR A 215 52.29 40.53 -16.22
N ASN A 216 53.57 40.17 -16.16
CA ASN A 216 54.03 38.85 -16.57
C ASN A 216 53.43 37.74 -15.69
N GLN A 217 53.40 37.92 -14.37
CA GLN A 217 52.74 36.98 -13.45
C GLN A 217 51.24 36.86 -13.74
N ALA A 218 50.56 37.98 -14.01
CA ALA A 218 49.14 37.97 -14.40
C ALA A 218 48.91 37.11 -15.65
N LEU A 219 49.77 37.24 -16.67
CA LEU A 219 49.69 36.49 -17.93
C LEU A 219 50.13 35.03 -17.82
N GLU A 220 50.94 34.68 -16.82
CA GLU A 220 51.23 33.28 -16.48
C GLU A 220 50.00 32.57 -15.91
N ILE A 221 49.15 33.30 -15.17
CA ILE A 221 47.90 32.77 -14.59
C ILE A 221 46.80 32.74 -15.65
N ASP A 222 46.57 33.86 -16.35
CA ASP A 222 45.58 33.97 -17.44
C ASP A 222 46.20 34.67 -18.66
N ASN A 223 46.59 33.85 -19.64
CA ASN A 223 47.16 34.33 -20.91
C ASN A 223 46.14 34.95 -21.87
N SER A 224 44.86 34.99 -21.49
CA SER A 224 43.76 35.58 -22.24
C SER A 224 43.21 36.86 -21.60
N TYR A 225 43.82 37.31 -20.50
CA TYR A 225 43.40 38.50 -19.80
C TYR A 225 43.85 39.78 -20.54
N ALA A 226 42.92 40.39 -21.28
CA ALA A 226 43.19 41.52 -22.16
C ALA A 226 43.84 42.72 -21.43
N ASN A 227 43.37 43.03 -20.21
CA ASN A 227 43.91 44.15 -19.43
C ASN A 227 45.38 43.92 -19.02
N ALA A 228 45.82 42.67 -18.82
CA ALA A 228 47.24 42.43 -18.53
C ALA A 228 48.14 42.76 -19.72
N TYR A 229 47.73 42.42 -20.94
CA TYR A 229 48.46 42.83 -22.15
C TYR A 229 48.43 44.34 -22.33
N TYR A 230 47.27 44.97 -22.12
CA TYR A 230 47.13 46.42 -22.19
C TYR A 230 48.08 47.13 -21.21
N GLN A 231 48.06 46.75 -19.93
CA GLN A 231 48.95 47.31 -18.91
C GLN A 231 50.42 47.02 -19.22
N ARG A 232 50.76 45.82 -19.68
CA ARG A 232 52.14 45.48 -20.07
C ARG A 232 52.63 46.33 -21.24
N SER A 233 51.74 46.65 -22.18
CA SER A 233 52.06 47.53 -23.29
C SER A 233 52.35 48.97 -22.86
N LYS A 234 51.58 49.52 -21.89
CA LYS A 234 51.87 50.82 -21.26
C LYS A 234 53.26 50.82 -20.63
N ILE A 235 53.57 49.76 -19.88
CA ILE A 235 54.87 49.58 -19.23
C ILE A 235 56.00 49.51 -20.25
N TYR A 236 55.83 48.78 -21.36
CA TYR A 236 56.82 48.72 -22.43
C TYR A 236 57.02 50.07 -23.14
N ALA A 237 55.95 50.85 -23.33
CA ALA A 237 56.03 52.19 -23.88
C ALA A 237 56.89 53.11 -22.98
N VAL A 238 56.64 53.10 -21.67
CA VAL A 238 57.43 53.85 -20.67
C VAL A 238 58.89 53.40 -20.63
N LEU A 239 59.16 52.11 -20.84
CA LEU A 239 60.52 51.56 -20.94
C LEU A 239 61.21 51.81 -22.30
N GLY A 240 60.52 52.42 -23.27
CA GLY A 240 61.04 52.67 -24.63
C GLY A 240 61.15 51.41 -25.50
N GLN A 241 60.46 50.34 -25.15
CA GLN A 241 60.43 49.08 -25.90
C GLN A 241 59.24 49.06 -26.87
N GLU A 242 59.30 49.93 -27.88
CA GLU A 242 58.16 50.18 -28.79
C GLU A 242 57.64 48.92 -29.49
N GLU A 243 58.51 48.04 -29.98
CA GLU A 243 58.10 46.82 -30.67
C GLU A 243 57.29 45.87 -29.77
N ASN A 244 57.72 45.73 -28.50
CA ASN A 244 57.02 44.89 -27.53
C ASN A 244 55.68 45.52 -27.12
N ALA A 245 55.65 46.84 -26.96
CA ALA A 245 54.43 47.57 -26.66
C ALA A 245 53.37 47.39 -27.76
N ILE A 246 53.77 47.48 -29.04
CA ILE A 246 52.86 47.29 -30.18
C ILE A 246 52.31 45.87 -30.23
N LEU A 247 53.15 44.85 -30.01
CA LEU A 247 52.71 43.46 -30.00
C LEU A 247 51.69 43.17 -28.90
N ASP A 248 51.90 43.72 -27.71
CA ASP A 248 50.97 43.56 -26.60
C ASP A 248 49.69 44.37 -26.81
N LEU A 249 49.77 45.57 -27.41
CA LEU A 249 48.61 46.36 -27.81
C LEU A 249 47.73 45.61 -28.83
N GLU A 250 48.34 45.05 -29.88
CA GLU A 250 47.63 44.22 -30.86
C GLU A 250 46.89 43.07 -30.17
N LYS A 251 47.58 42.41 -29.23
CA LYS A 251 47.00 41.29 -28.48
C LYS A 251 45.86 41.73 -27.56
N ALA A 252 46.01 42.86 -26.88
CA ALA A 252 44.98 43.43 -26.01
C ALA A 252 43.72 43.79 -26.81
N ILE A 253 43.87 44.43 -27.96
CA ILE A 253 42.77 44.83 -28.85
C ILE A 253 42.07 43.61 -29.45
N ASP A 254 42.82 42.58 -29.84
CA ASP A 254 42.24 41.34 -30.35
C ASP A 254 41.40 40.59 -29.31
N LEU A 255 41.71 40.76 -28.01
CA LEU A 255 40.95 40.19 -26.90
C LEU A 255 39.80 41.09 -26.45
N ASN A 256 39.99 42.41 -26.47
CA ASN A 256 38.97 43.41 -26.16
C ASN A 256 39.14 44.66 -27.03
N GLU A 257 38.23 44.83 -27.98
CA GLU A 257 38.26 45.93 -28.96
C GLU A 257 38.02 47.31 -28.33
N GLN A 258 37.50 47.38 -27.10
CA GLN A 258 37.27 48.65 -26.39
C GLN A 258 38.56 49.43 -26.13
N TYR A 259 39.71 48.75 -26.06
CA TYR A 259 41.00 49.42 -25.87
C TYR A 259 41.37 50.36 -27.02
N VAL A 260 40.78 50.22 -28.21
CA VAL A 260 41.02 51.14 -29.33
C VAL A 260 40.70 52.59 -28.94
N GLU A 261 39.62 52.81 -28.19
CA GLU A 261 39.22 54.14 -27.73
C GLU A 261 40.07 54.63 -26.54
N GLU A 262 40.57 53.71 -25.71
CA GLU A 262 41.39 54.05 -24.53
C GLU A 262 42.81 54.49 -24.91
N ILE A 263 43.40 53.92 -25.97
CA ILE A 263 44.77 54.22 -26.42
C ILE A 263 44.97 55.70 -26.75
N GLU A 264 43.96 56.37 -27.30
CA GLU A 264 44.05 57.80 -27.65
C GLU A 264 44.06 58.72 -26.41
N ASN A 265 43.59 58.22 -25.25
CA ASN A 265 43.46 59.00 -24.02
C ASN A 265 44.62 58.80 -23.04
N ASP A 266 45.40 57.73 -23.21
CA ASP A 266 46.50 57.38 -22.30
C ASP A 266 47.82 58.08 -22.69
N GLU A 267 48.40 58.83 -21.75
CA GLU A 267 49.61 59.64 -21.96
C GLU A 267 50.84 58.77 -22.30
N GLU A 268 50.88 57.52 -21.82
CA GLU A 268 52.00 56.60 -22.03
C GLU A 268 52.17 56.21 -23.50
N PHE A 269 51.12 56.35 -24.31
CA PHE A 269 51.14 56.02 -25.73
C PHE A 269 51.37 57.23 -26.65
N GLU A 270 51.54 58.45 -26.13
CA GLU A 270 51.78 59.64 -26.97
C GLU A 270 52.93 59.45 -27.96
N THR A 271 54.01 58.79 -27.51
CA THR A 271 55.18 58.49 -28.33
C THR A 271 54.90 57.42 -29.40
N LEU A 272 54.06 56.44 -29.07
CA LEU A 272 53.68 55.33 -29.95
C LEU A 272 52.62 55.72 -30.98
N LEU A 273 51.76 56.71 -30.69
CA LEU A 273 50.75 57.21 -31.63
C LEU A 273 51.36 57.80 -32.91
N SER A 274 52.63 58.22 -32.87
CA SER A 274 53.38 58.68 -34.05
C SER A 274 53.83 57.53 -34.97
N ASN A 275 53.73 56.28 -34.51
CA ASN A 275 54.16 55.10 -35.26
C ASN A 275 53.08 54.66 -36.26
N GLU A 276 53.47 54.43 -37.52
CA GLU A 276 52.55 54.01 -38.59
C GLU A 276 51.80 52.71 -38.25
N LYS A 277 52.46 51.76 -37.56
CA LYS A 277 51.85 50.48 -37.18
C LYS A 277 50.66 50.67 -36.23
N VAL A 278 50.81 51.53 -35.23
CA VAL A 278 49.75 51.83 -34.25
C VAL A 278 48.57 52.51 -34.94
N GLN A 279 48.86 53.47 -35.83
CA GLN A 279 47.83 54.15 -36.63
C GLN A 279 47.05 53.19 -37.54
N ASP A 280 47.73 52.19 -38.10
CA ASP A 280 47.07 51.16 -38.93
C ASP A 280 46.17 50.25 -38.08
N ILE A 281 46.63 49.83 -36.90
CA ILE A 281 45.85 49.02 -35.94
C ILE A 281 44.55 49.76 -35.54
N LEU A 282 44.67 51.04 -35.17
CA LEU A 282 43.52 51.87 -34.76
C LEU A 282 42.51 52.05 -35.92
N LYS A 283 42.97 52.29 -37.15
CA LYS A 283 42.08 52.46 -38.33
C LYS A 283 41.37 51.18 -38.73
N LEU A 284 42.05 50.04 -38.66
CA LEU A 284 41.51 48.73 -39.04
C LEU A 284 40.37 48.29 -38.12
N LYS A 285 40.42 48.69 -36.85
CA LYS A 285 39.46 48.25 -35.83
C LYS A 285 38.38 49.29 -35.49
N ALA A 286 38.60 50.57 -35.81
CA ALA A 286 37.57 51.62 -35.69
C ALA A 286 36.47 51.59 -36.78
N THR A 287 36.57 50.69 -37.77
CA THR A 287 35.66 50.62 -38.94
C THR A 287 34.68 49.44 -38.92
N VAL A 288 34.62 48.68 -37.83
CA VAL A 288 33.69 47.55 -37.61
C VAL A 288 32.66 47.94 -36.56
#